data_AF-A0A1G1IEX0-F1
#
_entry.id   AF-A0A1G1IEX0-F1
#
_cell.length_a   1.000
_cell.length_b   1.000
_cell.length_c   1.000
_cell.angle_alpha   90.00
_cell.angle_beta   90.00
_cell.angle_gamma   90.00
#
_symmetry.space_group_name_H-M   'P 1'
#
loop_
_entity.id
_entity.type
_entity.pdbx_description
1 polymer ?
#
loop_
_entity_poly.entity_id
_entity_poly.type
_entity_poly.pdbx_seq_one_letter_code
_entity_poly.pdbx_strand_id
1 'polypeptide(L)'
;MPQSTRSHYLKGEPEFELWPDGQKFSCYYDYDQLRDHKLTSLTDHQKSLWFMKRIEMTFLNPLRAIFRDPLSQTFKELMSDLLEPPRSFSISTMSSMLNGVEALGSFIKPDLDESSGNNKKMFEAFIEKYMPMWWRKPVPPGTPNLTDLLWKSFRNGVAHGFQITPPGSLEFLENQPYCWEPTMRVVQVCPLHFFNDLENGMTSYWSDLLSQQDVREKFIRRFQRVYPN
;
A
#
# COMPACT_ATOMS: atom_id res chain seq x y z
N MET A 1 -47.55 -9.55 30.47
CA MET A 1 -47.83 -9.75 29.02
C MET A 1 -48.03 -8.39 28.38
N PRO A 2 -47.16 -8.02 27.43
CA PRO A 2 -47.62 -7.40 26.18
C PRO A 2 -46.97 -8.04 24.95
N GLN A 3 -47.68 -7.97 23.83
CA GLN A 3 -47.33 -8.51 22.53
C GLN A 3 -46.46 -7.55 21.71
N SER A 4 -45.65 -8.16 20.83
CA SER A 4 -45.41 -7.80 19.42
C SER A 4 -44.70 -6.48 19.08
N THR A 5 -43.53 -6.62 18.44
CA THR A 5 -43.40 -6.33 17.00
C THR A 5 -42.39 -7.29 16.36
N ARG A 6 -42.89 -8.16 15.48
CA ARG A 6 -42.09 -8.96 14.55
C ARG A 6 -41.46 -8.02 13.53
N SER A 7 -40.13 -7.97 13.49
CA SER A 7 -39.39 -7.45 12.34
C SER A 7 -39.41 -8.52 11.24
N HIS A 8 -39.95 -8.14 10.08
CA HIS A 8 -39.91 -8.93 8.86
C HIS A 8 -38.46 -8.99 8.34
N TYR A 9 -37.74 -10.07 8.67
CA TYR A 9 -36.51 -10.40 7.95
C TYR A 9 -36.88 -10.90 6.55
N LEU A 10 -36.35 -10.19 5.55
CA LEU A 10 -36.40 -10.55 4.14
C LEU A 10 -35.74 -11.93 3.96
N LYS A 11 -36.50 -12.90 3.43
CA LYS A 11 -35.96 -14.14 2.90
C LYS A 11 -35.11 -13.82 1.69
N GLY A 12 -33.79 -14.08 1.75
CA GLY A 12 -32.97 -14.03 0.54
C GLY A 12 -31.46 -13.89 0.68
N GLU A 13 -30.90 -13.70 1.88
CA GLU A 13 -29.43 -13.65 2.00
C GLU A 13 -28.85 -15.01 2.36
N PRO A 14 -27.79 -15.48 1.66
CA PRO A 14 -27.14 -16.73 1.99
C PRO A 14 -26.42 -16.61 3.33
N GLU A 15 -26.63 -17.59 4.21
CA GLU A 15 -25.89 -17.74 5.46
C GLU A 15 -24.39 -17.83 5.17
N PHE A 16 -23.61 -16.91 5.73
CA PHE A 16 -22.16 -16.96 5.71
C PHE A 16 -21.69 -18.00 6.72
N GLU A 17 -21.46 -19.23 6.27
CA GLU A 17 -20.60 -20.17 6.99
C GLU A 17 -19.16 -19.63 6.95
N LEU A 18 -18.59 -19.37 8.12
CA LEU A 18 -17.19 -19.00 8.30
C LEU A 18 -16.33 -20.27 8.19
N TRP A 19 -15.50 -20.35 7.15
CA TRP A 19 -14.61 -21.49 6.93
C TRP A 19 -13.35 -21.39 7.83
N PRO A 20 -12.79 -22.51 8.34
CA PRO A 20 -11.84 -22.50 9.46
C PRO A 20 -10.39 -22.18 9.07
N ASP A 21 -10.08 -22.11 7.78
CA ASP A 21 -8.69 -22.11 7.30
C ASP A 21 -8.31 -20.71 6.83
N GLY A 22 -7.61 -19.98 7.70
CA GLY A 22 -7.17 -18.58 7.56
C GLY A 22 -6.24 -18.24 6.39
N GLN A 23 -6.42 -18.86 5.21
CA GLN A 23 -5.75 -18.50 3.96
C GLN A 23 -6.49 -17.47 3.11
N LYS A 24 -7.67 -16.97 3.53
CA LYS A 24 -8.53 -16.06 2.74
C LYS A 24 -8.81 -14.70 3.39
N PHE A 25 -7.82 -14.09 4.04
CA PHE A 25 -7.98 -12.73 4.60
C PHE A 25 -7.45 -11.60 3.70
N SER A 26 -7.53 -11.76 2.38
CA SER A 26 -7.75 -10.58 1.54
C SER A 26 -9.23 -10.58 1.14
N CYS A 27 -10.01 -9.62 1.64
CA CYS A 27 -11.40 -9.38 1.22
C CYS A 27 -11.49 -8.90 -0.25
N TYR A 28 -10.54 -9.29 -1.10
CA TYR A 28 -10.32 -8.82 -2.46
C TYR A 28 -10.02 -10.00 -3.38
N TYR A 29 -10.83 -11.05 -3.32
CA TYR A 29 -10.95 -11.96 -4.46
C TYR A 29 -11.71 -11.24 -5.57
N ASP A 30 -11.09 -11.12 -6.74
CA ASP A 30 -11.80 -10.63 -7.92
C ASP A 30 -12.69 -11.76 -8.47
N TYR A 31 -13.91 -11.81 -7.95
CA TYR A 31 -14.92 -12.81 -8.32
C TYR A 31 -15.17 -12.86 -9.84
N ASP A 32 -14.89 -11.77 -10.57
CA ASP A 32 -14.97 -11.72 -12.04
C ASP A 32 -13.95 -12.63 -12.73
N GLN A 33 -12.77 -12.86 -12.15
CA GLN A 33 -11.79 -13.81 -12.69
C GLN A 33 -12.13 -15.26 -12.30
N LEU A 34 -12.50 -15.50 -11.05
CA LEU A 34 -12.76 -16.86 -10.54
C LEU A 34 -14.02 -17.49 -11.12
N ARG A 35 -15.04 -16.69 -11.46
CA ARG A 35 -16.33 -17.21 -11.95
C ARG A 35 -16.44 -17.20 -13.46
N ASP A 36 -15.91 -16.17 -14.11
CA ASP A 36 -16.26 -15.85 -15.50
C ASP A 36 -15.02 -15.73 -16.43
N HIS A 37 -13.79 -15.98 -15.94
CA HIS A 37 -12.52 -15.82 -16.66
C HIS A 37 -12.38 -14.47 -17.39
N LYS A 38 -13.06 -13.42 -16.91
CA LYS A 38 -13.20 -12.15 -17.65
C LYS A 38 -11.86 -11.47 -17.92
N LEU A 39 -10.88 -11.55 -17.02
CA LEU A 39 -9.59 -10.88 -17.21
C LEU A 39 -8.73 -11.57 -18.27
N THR A 40 -8.94 -12.86 -18.52
CA THR A 40 -8.22 -13.62 -19.55
C THR A 40 -8.53 -13.10 -20.95
N SER A 41 -9.79 -12.71 -21.16
CA SER A 41 -10.33 -12.22 -22.44
C SER A 41 -9.88 -10.80 -22.81
N LEU A 42 -9.31 -10.06 -21.86
CA LEU A 42 -8.86 -8.69 -22.08
C LEU A 42 -7.57 -8.66 -22.92
N THR A 43 -7.49 -7.70 -23.83
CA THR A 43 -6.22 -7.34 -24.49
C THR A 43 -5.22 -6.84 -23.45
N ASP A 44 -3.93 -6.90 -23.76
CA ASP A 44 -2.88 -6.42 -22.86
C ASP A 44 -3.08 -4.95 -22.44
N HIS A 45 -3.52 -4.11 -23.36
CA HIS A 45 -3.88 -2.73 -23.05
C HIS A 45 -5.05 -2.64 -22.07
N GLN A 46 -6.12 -3.43 -22.27
CA GLN A 46 -7.25 -3.46 -21.34
C GLN A 46 -6.87 -4.00 -19.97
N LYS A 47 -5.95 -4.98 -19.88
CA LYS A 47 -5.41 -5.47 -18.59
C LYS A 47 -4.68 -4.36 -17.84
N SER A 48 -3.86 -3.56 -18.53
CA SER A 48 -3.20 -2.40 -17.94
C SER A 48 -4.22 -1.37 -17.43
N LEU A 49 -5.22 -1.00 -18.24
CA LEU A 49 -6.27 -0.06 -17.83
C LEU A 49 -7.09 -0.57 -16.64
N TRP A 50 -7.48 -1.84 -16.66
CA TRP A 50 -8.20 -2.49 -15.56
C TRP A 50 -7.37 -2.43 -14.27
N PHE A 51 -6.10 -2.82 -14.32
CA PHE A 51 -5.22 -2.82 -13.15
C PHE A 51 -5.02 -1.41 -12.58
N MET A 52 -4.78 -0.43 -13.46
CA MET A 52 -4.69 0.98 -13.07
C MET A 52 -5.95 1.44 -12.34
N LYS A 53 -7.14 1.19 -12.91
CA LYS A 53 -8.41 1.57 -12.28
C LYS A 53 -8.66 0.83 -10.97
N ARG A 54 -8.27 -0.44 -10.90
CA ARG A 54 -8.41 -1.23 -9.68
C ARG A 54 -7.57 -0.63 -8.55
N ILE A 55 -6.29 -0.40 -8.80
CA ILE A 55 -5.39 0.22 -7.82
C ILE A 55 -5.84 1.64 -7.45
N GLU A 56 -6.32 2.42 -8.42
CA GLU A 56 -6.88 3.75 -8.15
C GLU A 56 -8.02 3.68 -7.13
N MET A 57 -8.98 2.76 -7.34
CA MET A 57 -10.17 2.65 -6.51
C MET A 57 -9.88 2.04 -5.13
N THR A 58 -9.04 1.00 -5.06
CA THR A 58 -8.86 0.23 -3.82
C THR A 58 -7.70 0.71 -2.96
N PHE A 59 -6.79 1.49 -3.54
CA PHE A 59 -5.56 1.90 -2.86
C PHE A 59 -5.38 3.41 -2.85
N LEU A 60 -5.33 4.07 -4.02
CA LEU A 60 -5.05 5.51 -4.07
C LEU A 60 -6.20 6.39 -3.58
N ASN A 61 -7.45 6.14 -3.99
CA ASN A 61 -8.59 6.94 -3.57
C ASN A 61 -8.81 6.93 -2.04
N PRO A 62 -8.74 5.76 -1.35
CA PRO A 62 -8.76 5.73 0.11
C PRO A 62 -7.64 6.57 0.74
N LEU A 63 -6.41 6.48 0.22
CA LEU A 63 -5.28 7.28 0.73
C LEU A 63 -5.47 8.78 0.48
N ARG A 64 -6.02 9.18 -0.68
CA ARG A 64 -6.38 10.58 -0.96
C ARG A 64 -7.43 11.10 0.01
N ALA A 65 -8.44 10.30 0.30
CA ALA A 65 -9.46 10.67 1.29
C ALA A 65 -8.84 10.91 2.67
N ILE A 66 -7.81 10.14 3.05
CA ILE A 66 -7.09 10.30 4.31
C ILE A 66 -6.19 11.54 4.32
N PHE A 67 -5.43 11.79 3.25
CA PHE A 67 -4.36 12.79 3.26
C PHE A 67 -4.74 14.15 2.64
N ARG A 68 -5.78 14.21 1.81
CA ARG A 68 -6.12 15.40 1.00
C ARG A 68 -7.53 15.92 1.18
N ASP A 69 -8.48 15.09 1.60
CA ASP A 69 -9.85 15.56 1.78
C ASP A 69 -9.88 16.62 2.88
N PRO A 70 -10.38 17.84 2.64
CA PRO A 70 -10.60 18.82 3.70
C PRO A 70 -11.50 18.28 4.82
N LEU A 71 -12.40 17.33 4.54
CA LEU A 71 -13.22 16.63 5.53
C LEU A 71 -12.39 15.64 6.39
N SER A 72 -11.19 15.27 5.94
CA SER A 72 -10.16 14.64 6.78
C SER A 72 -9.48 15.63 7.73
N GLN A 73 -10.09 16.80 7.99
CA GLN A 73 -9.83 17.60 9.19
C GLN A 73 -9.66 16.69 10.41
N THR A 74 -10.47 15.62 10.50
CA THR A 74 -10.32 14.50 11.44
C THR A 74 -8.91 13.89 11.49
N PHE A 75 -8.21 13.63 10.38
CA PHE A 75 -6.83 13.12 10.40
C PHE A 75 -5.83 14.17 10.91
N LYS A 76 -6.01 15.44 10.55
CA LYS A 76 -5.19 16.53 11.11
C LYS A 76 -5.47 16.74 12.60
N GLU A 77 -6.72 16.65 13.01
CA GLU A 77 -7.21 16.80 14.39
C GLU A 77 -6.81 15.60 15.26
N LEU A 78 -6.90 14.37 14.72
CA LEU A 78 -6.40 13.15 15.35
C LEU A 78 -4.89 13.20 15.52
N MET A 79 -4.16 13.94 14.68
CA MET A 79 -2.71 14.11 14.75
C MET A 79 -2.27 15.41 15.46
N SER A 80 -3.19 16.33 15.77
CA SER A 80 -2.91 17.61 16.45
C SER A 80 -3.10 17.49 17.96
N ASP A 81 -2.07 17.83 18.73
CA ASP A 81 -2.00 18.20 20.17
C ASP A 81 -2.91 17.52 21.22
N LEU A 82 -3.65 16.46 20.87
CA LEU A 82 -4.18 15.51 21.84
C LEU A 82 -2.99 14.78 22.44
N LEU A 83 -2.98 14.66 23.77
CA LEU A 83 -1.87 14.06 24.53
C LEU A 83 -1.39 12.71 23.99
N GLU A 84 -2.23 11.98 23.25
CA GLU A 84 -1.84 10.85 22.41
C GLU A 84 -2.68 10.83 21.11
N PRO A 85 -2.16 11.28 19.96
CA PRO A 85 -2.83 11.03 18.68
C PRO A 85 -2.94 9.50 18.46
N PRO A 86 -3.94 8.96 17.73
CA PRO A 86 -3.98 7.54 17.41
C PRO A 86 -2.89 7.18 16.40
N ARG A 87 -1.65 7.05 16.90
CA ARG A 87 -0.43 6.68 16.18
C ARG A 87 -0.59 5.36 15.41
N SER A 88 -1.52 4.51 15.82
CA SER A 88 -1.86 3.26 15.14
C SER A 88 -2.29 3.47 13.68
N PHE A 89 -3.00 4.56 13.38
CA PHE A 89 -3.51 4.81 12.03
C PHE A 89 -2.43 5.33 11.06
N SER A 90 -1.49 6.15 11.53
CA SER A 90 -0.35 6.57 10.69
C SER A 90 0.58 5.39 10.39
N ILE A 91 0.78 4.50 11.37
CA ILE A 91 1.57 3.27 11.21
C ILE A 91 0.89 2.32 10.22
N SER A 92 -0.42 2.08 10.36
CA SER A 92 -1.17 1.21 9.44
C SER A 92 -1.16 1.75 8.01
N THR A 93 -1.32 3.07 7.86
CA THR A 93 -1.33 3.74 6.56
C THR A 93 0.05 3.68 5.92
N MET A 94 1.11 3.98 6.67
CA MET A 94 2.48 3.88 6.18
C MET A 94 2.84 2.44 5.76
N SER A 95 2.51 1.44 6.58
CA SER A 95 2.74 0.03 6.26
C SER A 95 1.97 -0.39 5.00
N SER A 96 0.72 0.05 4.85
CA SER A 96 -0.09 -0.19 3.65
C SER A 96 0.53 0.45 2.40
N MET A 97 1.03 1.69 2.50
CA MET A 97 1.72 2.37 1.40
C MET A 97 2.97 1.61 0.97
N LEU A 98 3.79 1.15 1.92
CA LEU A 98 5.00 0.38 1.65
C LEU A 98 4.73 -1.00 1.05
N ASN A 99 3.66 -1.68 1.47
CA ASN A 99 3.21 -2.91 0.85
C ASN A 99 2.73 -2.69 -0.59
N GLY A 100 2.10 -1.55 -0.87
CA GLY A 100 1.74 -1.14 -2.24
C GLY A 100 2.98 -0.95 -3.12
N VAL A 101 4.02 -0.29 -2.61
CA VAL A 101 5.32 -0.13 -3.31
C VAL A 101 5.93 -1.49 -3.65
N GLU A 102 5.95 -2.43 -2.71
CA GLU A 102 6.43 -3.79 -2.94
C GLU A 102 5.61 -4.51 -4.01
N ALA A 103 4.27 -4.47 -3.90
CA ALA A 103 3.37 -5.11 -4.85
C ALA A 103 3.58 -4.59 -6.27
N LEU A 104 3.67 -3.27 -6.45
CA LEU A 104 3.96 -2.63 -7.74
C LEU A 104 5.37 -2.98 -8.24
N GLY A 105 6.34 -3.05 -7.33
CA GLY A 105 7.70 -3.52 -7.63
C GLY A 105 7.76 -4.91 -8.25
N SER A 106 6.84 -5.80 -7.89
CA SER A 106 6.75 -7.15 -8.49
C SER A 106 6.43 -7.13 -9.99
N PHE A 107 5.76 -6.08 -10.48
CA PHE A 107 5.49 -5.89 -11.91
C PHE A 107 6.69 -5.28 -12.66
N ILE A 108 7.64 -4.65 -11.96
CA ILE A 108 8.90 -4.16 -12.53
C ILE A 108 9.92 -5.29 -12.68
N LYS A 109 9.95 -6.20 -11.70
CA LYS A 109 10.85 -7.36 -11.64
C LYS A 109 10.05 -8.67 -11.66
N PRO A 110 9.35 -8.98 -12.77
CA PRO A 110 8.44 -10.12 -12.84
C PRO A 110 9.16 -11.47 -12.68
N ASP A 111 10.46 -11.54 -12.96
CA ASP A 111 11.24 -12.77 -12.94
C ASP A 111 11.78 -13.11 -11.54
N LEU A 112 11.57 -12.23 -10.56
CA LEU A 112 11.78 -12.55 -9.15
C LEU A 112 10.55 -13.28 -8.62
N ASP A 113 10.76 -14.39 -7.91
CA ASP A 113 9.71 -15.08 -7.17
C ASP A 113 9.46 -14.40 -5.82
N GLU A 114 8.38 -14.79 -5.14
CA GLU A 114 8.02 -14.29 -3.79
C GLU A 114 8.83 -14.96 -2.67
N SER A 115 10.01 -15.50 -2.98
CA SER A 115 10.88 -16.10 -1.98
C SER A 115 11.47 -15.04 -1.04
N SER A 116 11.82 -15.47 0.18
CA SER A 116 12.41 -14.60 1.20
C SER A 116 13.66 -13.89 0.67
N GLY A 117 13.59 -12.57 0.53
CA GLY A 117 14.70 -11.72 0.06
C GLY A 117 14.48 -11.10 -1.31
N ASN A 118 13.62 -11.66 -2.16
CA ASN A 118 13.29 -11.07 -3.45
C ASN A 118 12.24 -9.97 -3.34
N ASN A 119 11.35 -10.01 -2.36
CA ASN A 119 10.40 -8.94 -2.07
C ASN A 119 11.10 -7.60 -1.81
N LYS A 120 12.24 -7.61 -1.10
CA LYS A 120 13.05 -6.40 -0.89
C LYS A 120 13.52 -5.81 -2.21
N LYS A 121 14.01 -6.65 -3.12
CA LYS A 121 14.47 -6.21 -4.45
C LYS A 121 13.32 -5.65 -5.30
N MET A 122 12.11 -6.22 -5.19
CA MET A 122 10.92 -5.69 -5.85
C MET A 122 10.57 -4.31 -5.29
N PHE A 123 10.49 -4.18 -3.97
CA PHE A 123 10.28 -2.90 -3.28
C PHE A 123 11.33 -1.84 -3.69
N GLU A 124 12.61 -2.21 -3.65
CA GLU A 124 13.72 -1.34 -4.06
C GLU A 124 13.60 -0.92 -5.53
N ALA A 125 13.19 -1.82 -6.42
CA ALA A 125 13.04 -1.52 -7.85
C ALA A 125 11.98 -0.45 -8.13
N PHE A 126 10.88 -0.43 -7.35
CA PHE A 126 9.88 0.63 -7.50
C PHE A 126 10.39 1.96 -6.95
N ILE A 127 11.00 1.96 -5.76
CA ILE A 127 11.53 3.20 -5.17
C ILE A 127 12.64 3.80 -6.03
N GLU A 128 13.58 2.98 -6.50
CA GLU A 128 14.69 3.43 -7.34
C GLU A 128 14.20 4.12 -8.62
N LYS A 129 13.19 3.54 -9.29
CA LYS A 129 12.71 4.06 -10.57
C LYS A 129 11.70 5.21 -10.42
N TYR A 130 10.75 5.09 -9.50
CA TYR A 130 9.57 5.95 -9.46
C TYR A 130 9.50 6.86 -8.22
N MET A 131 10.32 6.64 -7.20
CA MET A 131 10.37 7.47 -5.99
C MET A 131 11.82 7.82 -5.60
N PRO A 132 12.61 8.42 -6.50
CA PRO A 132 14.06 8.56 -6.33
C PRO A 132 14.47 9.43 -5.13
N MET A 133 13.57 10.27 -4.61
CA MET A 133 13.82 11.03 -3.37
C MET A 133 14.03 10.11 -2.17
N TRP A 134 13.44 8.91 -2.17
CA TRP A 134 13.53 7.93 -1.10
C TRP A 134 14.64 6.91 -1.34
N TRP A 135 15.25 6.90 -2.53
CA TRP A 135 16.27 5.93 -2.92
C TRP A 135 17.64 6.25 -2.34
N ARG A 136 18.14 5.36 -1.47
CA ARG A 136 19.51 5.38 -0.93
C ARG A 136 19.98 6.73 -0.37
N LYS A 137 19.04 7.59 0.06
CA LYS A 137 19.42 8.84 0.70
C LYS A 137 20.18 8.54 1.99
N PRO A 138 21.31 9.22 2.22
CA PRO A 138 22.02 9.09 3.47
C PRO A 138 21.11 9.60 4.59
N VAL A 139 21.01 8.78 5.62
CA VAL A 139 20.54 9.19 6.94
C VAL A 139 21.76 9.19 7.87
N PRO A 140 21.69 9.93 8.99
CA PRO A 140 22.84 10.13 9.88
C PRO A 140 23.60 8.86 10.29
N PRO A 141 24.86 9.01 10.74
CA PRO A 141 25.78 7.90 10.97
C PRO A 141 25.18 6.79 11.86
N GLY A 142 25.28 5.54 11.41
CA GLY A 142 24.78 4.36 12.13
C GLY A 142 23.38 3.90 11.74
N THR A 143 22.67 4.63 10.88
CA THR A 143 21.38 4.18 10.33
C THR A 143 21.52 3.61 8.91
N PRO A 144 20.75 2.55 8.54
CA PRO A 144 20.67 2.09 7.16
C PRO A 144 20.20 3.23 6.27
N ASN A 145 20.55 3.27 4.98
CA ASN A 145 19.99 4.26 4.06
C ASN A 145 18.45 4.30 4.11
N LEU A 146 17.84 5.40 3.66
CA LEU A 146 16.40 5.61 3.81
C LEU A 146 15.53 4.45 3.27
N THR A 147 15.89 3.85 2.14
CA THR A 147 15.19 2.68 1.58
C THR A 147 15.25 1.47 2.53
N ASP A 148 16.43 1.16 3.06
CA ASP A 148 16.62 0.07 4.01
C ASP A 148 15.85 0.31 5.31
N LEU A 149 15.80 1.57 5.75
CA LEU A 149 15.02 1.97 6.92
C LEU A 149 13.53 1.73 6.71
N LEU A 150 12.97 2.18 5.59
CA LEU A 150 11.57 1.97 5.21
C LEU A 150 11.21 0.47 5.19
N TRP A 151 12.08 -0.34 4.60
CA TRP A 151 11.89 -1.79 4.52
C TRP A 151 11.91 -2.46 5.90
N LYS A 152 12.93 -2.17 6.73
CA LYS A 152 13.14 -2.88 8.00
C LYS A 152 12.25 -2.37 9.14
N SER A 153 12.00 -1.07 9.18
CA SER A 153 11.42 -0.40 10.36
C SER A 153 9.92 -0.12 10.21
N PHE A 154 9.47 0.20 9.00
CA PHE A 154 8.11 0.71 8.76
C PHE A 154 7.19 -0.30 8.06
N ARG A 155 7.70 -1.06 7.08
CA ARG A 155 6.88 -1.97 6.26
C ARG A 155 6.10 -2.99 7.10
N ASN A 156 6.73 -3.56 8.12
CA ASN A 156 6.14 -4.58 8.97
C ASN A 156 5.35 -4.03 10.18
N GLY A 157 5.03 -2.73 10.21
CA GLY A 157 4.40 -2.10 11.37
C GLY A 157 3.12 -2.80 11.84
N VAL A 158 2.27 -3.26 10.91
CA VAL A 158 1.05 -4.02 11.23
C VAL A 158 1.37 -5.39 11.84
N ALA A 159 2.37 -6.10 11.30
CA ALA A 159 2.78 -7.42 11.77
C ALA A 159 3.45 -7.38 13.16
N HIS A 160 3.96 -6.21 13.57
CA HIS A 160 4.59 -5.98 14.88
C HIS A 160 3.68 -5.22 15.84
N GLY A 161 2.35 -5.40 15.74
CA GLY A 161 1.40 -4.81 16.70
C GLY A 161 1.29 -3.29 16.61
N PHE A 162 1.36 -2.74 15.38
CA PHE A 162 1.38 -1.30 15.10
C PHE A 162 2.56 -0.59 15.77
N GLN A 163 3.75 -1.16 15.62
CA GLN A 163 5.00 -0.59 16.12
C GLN A 163 5.99 -0.33 14.99
N ILE A 164 6.70 0.79 15.07
CA ILE A 164 7.86 1.07 14.22
C ILE A 164 9.09 0.70 15.01
N THR A 165 9.92 -0.17 14.44
CA THR A 165 11.15 -0.59 15.10
C THR A 165 12.20 0.53 14.97
N PRO A 166 12.94 0.87 16.04
CA PRO A 166 14.09 1.76 15.91
C PRO A 166 15.06 1.28 14.81
N PRO A 167 15.64 2.20 14.03
CA PRO A 167 15.71 3.64 14.28
C PRO A 167 14.63 4.44 13.53
N GLY A 168 13.45 3.90 13.23
CA GLY A 168 12.36 4.65 12.58
C GLY A 168 11.39 5.32 13.56
N SER A 169 10.78 6.43 13.14
CA SER A 169 9.57 7.02 13.74
C SER A 169 8.71 7.69 12.66
N LEU A 170 7.42 7.90 12.92
CA LEU A 170 6.53 8.72 12.09
C LEU A 170 6.24 10.04 12.78
N GLU A 171 6.41 11.14 12.06
CA GLU A 171 6.03 12.48 12.53
C GLU A 171 5.45 13.30 11.39
N PHE A 172 4.54 14.22 11.71
CA PHE A 172 4.05 15.17 10.72
C PHE A 172 5.04 16.32 10.58
N LEU A 173 5.94 16.19 9.59
CA LEU A 173 6.94 17.20 9.28
C LEU A 173 6.42 18.07 8.14
N GLU A 174 6.03 19.31 8.43
CA GLU A 174 5.38 20.21 7.47
C GLU A 174 6.27 20.47 6.24
N ASN A 175 7.56 20.74 6.48
CA ASN A 175 8.46 21.27 5.45
C ASN A 175 9.50 20.27 4.92
N GLN A 176 9.48 19.00 5.37
CA GLN A 176 10.50 18.03 4.96
C GLN A 176 9.97 16.59 4.97
N PRO A 177 10.44 15.72 4.05
CA PRO A 177 9.99 14.34 3.97
C PRO A 177 10.45 13.47 5.13
N TYR A 178 11.62 13.77 5.70
CA TYR A 178 12.18 13.10 6.86
C TYR A 178 13.19 14.00 7.57
N CYS A 179 13.46 13.74 8.85
CA CYS A 179 14.57 14.33 9.59
C CYS A 179 15.14 13.37 10.63
N TRP A 180 16.31 13.71 11.16
CA TRP A 180 16.93 12.99 12.26
C TRP A 180 16.63 13.66 13.58
N GLU A 181 16.12 12.90 14.53
CA GLU A 181 15.95 13.31 15.92
C GLU A 181 17.10 12.76 16.77
N PRO A 182 18.13 13.58 17.07
CA PRO A 182 19.34 13.12 17.76
C PRO A 182 19.09 12.63 19.19
N THR A 183 18.08 13.16 19.86
CA THR A 183 17.77 12.83 21.26
C THR A 183 17.26 11.40 21.37
N MET A 184 16.31 11.04 20.50
CA MET A 184 15.73 9.70 20.44
C MET A 184 16.54 8.72 19.59
N ARG A 185 17.52 9.24 18.82
CA ARG A 185 18.31 8.49 17.84
C ARG A 185 17.44 7.78 16.80
N VAL A 186 16.43 8.49 16.28
CA VAL A 186 15.51 7.99 15.27
C VAL A 186 15.43 8.90 14.05
N VAL A 187 15.15 8.30 12.90
CA VAL A 187 14.76 8.99 11.67
C VAL A 187 13.24 9.11 11.67
N GLN A 188 12.75 10.33 11.74
CA GLN A 188 11.34 10.69 11.64
C GLN A 188 10.97 10.82 10.17
N VAL A 189 9.96 10.07 9.72
CA VAL A 189 9.45 10.10 8.34
C VAL A 189 8.05 10.71 8.35
N CYS A 190 7.77 11.58 7.38
CA CYS A 190 6.44 12.17 7.19
C CYS A 190 5.59 11.34 6.24
N PRO A 191 4.48 10.72 6.71
CA PRO A 191 3.59 9.94 5.86
C PRO A 191 2.99 10.73 4.70
N LEU A 192 2.69 12.02 4.90
CA LEU A 192 2.09 12.86 3.87
C LEU A 192 3.05 13.09 2.70
N HIS A 193 4.31 13.42 2.99
CA HIS A 193 5.35 13.56 1.96
C HIS A 193 5.57 12.24 1.23
N PHE A 194 5.62 11.12 1.97
CA PHE A 194 5.73 9.79 1.36
C PHE A 194 4.54 9.48 0.42
N PHE A 195 3.32 9.79 0.85
CA PHE A 195 2.12 9.60 0.03
C PHE A 195 2.16 10.42 -1.25
N ASN A 196 2.54 11.70 -1.17
CA ASN A 196 2.63 12.57 -2.35
C ASN A 196 3.63 12.03 -3.37
N ASP A 197 4.80 11.58 -2.90
CA ASP A 197 5.80 10.98 -3.79
C ASP A 197 5.39 9.61 -4.33
N LEU A 198 4.66 8.81 -3.54
CA LEU A 198 4.09 7.54 -4.00
C LEU A 198 3.07 7.78 -5.12
N GLU A 199 2.16 8.72 -4.95
CA GLU A 199 1.15 9.05 -5.97
C GLU A 199 1.80 9.55 -7.26
N ASN A 200 2.80 10.43 -7.15
CA ASN A 200 3.58 10.89 -8.30
C ASN A 200 4.32 9.72 -8.96
N GLY A 201 4.94 8.85 -8.17
CA GLY A 201 5.64 7.66 -8.67
C GLY A 201 4.70 6.70 -9.39
N MET A 202 3.51 6.47 -8.86
CA MET A 202 2.47 5.67 -9.52
C MET A 202 1.99 6.30 -10.82
N THR A 203 1.80 7.62 -10.84
CA THR A 203 1.45 8.35 -12.07
C THR A 203 2.50 8.16 -13.16
N SER A 204 3.78 8.27 -12.81
CA SER A 204 4.90 7.98 -13.71
C SER A 204 4.91 6.51 -14.15
N TYR A 205 4.67 5.56 -13.24
CA TYR A 205 4.57 4.13 -13.59
C TYR A 205 3.43 3.85 -14.57
N TRP A 206 2.27 4.48 -14.40
CA TRP A 206 1.14 4.36 -15.31
C TRP A 206 1.45 4.94 -16.69
N SER A 207 2.11 6.10 -16.74
CA SER A 207 2.57 6.69 -17.99
C SER A 207 3.51 5.73 -18.73
N ASP A 208 4.51 5.18 -18.03
CA ASP A 208 5.44 4.19 -18.57
C ASP A 208 4.71 2.92 -19.03
N LEU A 209 3.76 2.40 -18.24
CA LEU A 209 2.99 1.21 -18.58
C LEU A 209 2.19 1.38 -19.89
N LEU A 210 1.67 2.58 -20.12
CA LEU A 210 0.87 2.91 -21.30
C LEU A 210 1.70 3.33 -22.52
N SER A 211 2.94 3.77 -22.33
CA SER A 211 3.79 4.32 -23.41
C SER A 211 5.02 3.48 -23.75
N GLN A 212 5.55 2.70 -22.81
CA GLN A 212 6.78 1.90 -22.97
C GLN A 212 6.45 0.41 -23.13
N GLN A 213 6.92 -0.18 -24.22
CA GLN A 213 6.66 -1.59 -24.53
C GLN A 213 7.29 -2.53 -23.50
N ASP A 214 8.53 -2.29 -23.07
CA ASP A 214 9.24 -3.17 -22.15
C ASP A 214 8.57 -3.22 -20.75
N VAL A 215 8.06 -2.09 -20.28
CA VAL A 215 7.32 -1.99 -19.01
C VAL A 215 6.01 -2.77 -19.12
N ARG A 216 5.30 -2.64 -20.24
CA ARG A 216 4.06 -3.39 -20.50
C ARG A 216 4.30 -4.88 -20.57
N GLU A 217 5.34 -5.34 -21.26
CA GLU A 217 5.68 -6.77 -21.34
C GLU A 217 6.00 -7.36 -19.96
N LYS A 218 6.76 -6.63 -19.12
CA LYS A 218 7.02 -7.05 -17.73
C LYS A 218 5.72 -7.12 -16.92
N PHE A 219 4.86 -6.11 -17.05
CA PHE A 219 3.56 -6.08 -16.41
C PHE A 219 2.69 -7.28 -16.81
N ILE A 220 2.52 -7.54 -18.12
CA ILE A 220 1.67 -8.64 -18.61
C ILE A 220 2.19 -10.00 -18.14
N ARG A 221 3.51 -10.21 -18.17
CA ARG A 221 4.11 -11.45 -17.65
C ARG A 221 3.77 -11.66 -16.17
N ARG A 222 3.85 -10.62 -15.33
CA ARG A 222 3.45 -10.74 -13.92
C ARG A 222 1.94 -10.89 -13.77
N PHE A 223 1.16 -10.12 -14.50
CA PHE A 223 -0.31 -10.15 -14.48
C PHE A 223 -0.84 -11.55 -14.75
N GLN A 224 -0.35 -12.22 -15.79
CA GLN A 224 -0.75 -13.59 -16.15
C GLN A 224 -0.38 -14.62 -15.09
N ARG A 225 0.70 -14.40 -14.32
CA ARG A 225 1.08 -15.29 -13.21
C ARG A 225 0.17 -15.10 -12.00
N VAL A 226 -0.25 -13.87 -11.72
CA VAL A 226 -1.12 -13.53 -10.58
C VAL A 226 -2.59 -13.85 -10.87
N TYR A 227 -3.02 -13.65 -12.12
CA TYR A 227 -4.37 -13.92 -12.61
C TYR A 227 -4.30 -14.98 -13.72
N PRO A 228 -3.99 -16.25 -13.39
CA PRO A 228 -3.92 -17.32 -14.37
C PRO A 228 -5.31 -17.62 -14.95
N ASN A 229 -5.30 -18.22 -16.14
CA ASN A 229 -6.50 -18.69 -16.82
C ASN A 229 -7.19 -19.82 -16.07
#